data_AF-A0A959IC29-F1
#
_entry.id   AF-A0A959IC29-F1
#
_cell.length_a   1.000
_cell.length_b   1.000
_cell.length_c   1.000
_cell.angle_alpha   90.00
_cell.angle_beta   90.00
_cell.angle_gamma   90.00
#
_symmetry.space_group_name_H-M   'P 1'
#
loop_
_entity.id
_entity.type
_entity.pdbx_description
1 polymer ?
#
loop_
_entity_poly.entity_id
_entity_poly.type
_entity_poly.pdbx_seq_one_letter_code
_entity_poly.pdbx_strand_id
1 'polypeptide(L)'
;EYVFYTNASQSVAHITRLPQMEGSAPFLHTRSTKMRDTVLAFQTGEADSIRTTIRLKFPVCIEADPAFQRLTRFILKHNNKIVACGRCLAIL
;
A
#
# COMPACT_ATOMS: atom_id res chain seq x y z
N GLU A 1 10.39 24.20 3.67
CA GLU A 1 10.08 22.75 3.74
C GLU A 1 8.72 22.53 3.13
N TYR A 2 8.58 21.61 2.17
CA TYR A 2 7.27 21.30 1.60
C TYR A 2 6.65 20.15 2.39
N VAL A 3 5.58 20.46 3.11
CA VAL A 3 4.83 19.46 3.87
C VAL A 3 3.64 19.02 3.01
N PHE A 4 3.79 17.89 2.33
CA PHE A 4 2.73 17.30 1.51
C PHE A 4 1.94 16.32 2.37
N TYR A 5 0.75 16.73 2.80
CA TYR A 5 -0.24 15.83 3.37
C TYR A 5 -1.24 15.50 2.29
N THR A 6 -1.24 14.25 1.83
CA THR A 6 -2.39 13.71 1.11
C THR A 6 -2.99 12.62 1.99
N ASN A 7 -4.27 12.79 2.29
CA ASN A 7 -5.05 11.88 3.11
C ASN A 7 -5.76 10.91 2.17
N ALA A 8 -5.05 9.87 1.73
CA ALA A 8 -5.63 8.88 0.85
C ALA A 8 -6.36 7.80 1.66
N SER A 9 -7.67 7.64 1.42
CA SER A 9 -8.46 6.47 1.86
C SER A 9 -8.55 5.40 0.76
N GLN A 10 -8.22 5.77 -0.48
CA GLN A 10 -8.15 4.87 -1.62
C GLN A 10 -6.99 5.26 -2.55
N SER A 11 -6.28 4.26 -3.08
CA SER A 11 -5.19 4.48 -4.03
C SER A 11 -5.06 3.33 -5.02
N VAL A 12 -4.60 3.62 -6.23
CA VAL A 12 -4.16 2.60 -7.19
C VAL A 12 -2.70 2.31 -6.93
N ALA A 13 -2.36 1.04 -6.79
CA ALA A 13 -0.99 0.62 -6.54
C ALA A 13 -0.53 -0.49 -7.47
N HIS A 14 0.77 -0.48 -7.75
CA HIS A 14 1.51 -1.62 -8.26
C HIS A 14 2.08 -2.38 -7.06
N ILE A 15 1.84 -3.69 -6.97
CA ILE A 15 2.27 -4.52 -5.84
C ILE A 15 3.00 -5.74 -6.40
N THR A 16 4.12 -6.11 -5.79
CA THR A 16 4.74 -7.41 -6.05
C THR A 16 3.80 -8.53 -5.66
N ARG A 17 3.93 -9.68 -6.32
CA ARG A 17 3.14 -10.88 -6.03
C ARG A 17 2.93 -11.09 -4.53
N LEU A 18 1.65 -11.20 -4.14
CA LEU A 18 1.27 -11.59 -2.80
C LEU A 18 1.21 -13.12 -2.72
N PRO A 19 1.77 -13.75 -1.69
CA PRO A 19 1.53 -15.17 -1.45
C PRO A 19 0.03 -15.40 -1.23
N GLN A 20 -0.45 -16.62 -1.51
CA GLN A 20 -1.76 -17.02 -1.01
C GLN A 20 -1.73 -16.93 0.52
N MET A 21 -2.60 -16.09 1.09
CA MET A 21 -2.68 -15.87 2.53
C MET A 21 -4.00 -16.44 3.02
N GLU A 22 -3.94 -17.37 3.97
CA GLU A 22 -5.12 -17.78 4.74
C GLU A 22 -5.34 -16.78 5.89
N GLY A 23 -6.57 -16.32 6.08
CA GLY A 23 -6.97 -15.49 7.22
C GLY A 23 -7.12 -13.99 6.91
N SER A 24 -6.64 -13.15 7.83
CA SER A 24 -6.88 -11.70 7.83
C SER A 24 -6.14 -10.96 6.72
N ALA A 25 -6.71 -9.84 6.26
CA ALA A 25 -6.06 -8.99 5.28
C ALA A 25 -4.72 -8.41 5.81
N PRO A 26 -3.73 -8.16 4.92
CA PRO A 26 -2.44 -7.61 5.32
C PRO A 26 -2.60 -6.15 5.76
N PHE A 27 -1.63 -5.71 6.56
CA PHE A 27 -1.52 -4.32 6.97
C PHE A 27 -0.56 -3.57 6.04
N LEU A 28 -0.94 -2.37 5.64
CA LEU A 28 -0.08 -1.45 4.91
C LEU A 28 0.82 -0.70 5.90
N HIS A 29 2.10 -0.60 5.56
CA HIS A 29 3.11 0.15 6.30
C HIS A 29 3.85 1.07 5.33
N THR A 30 3.74 2.38 5.56
CA THR A 30 4.49 3.40 4.82
C THR A 30 5.68 3.89 5.65
N ARG A 31 6.56 4.68 5.04
CA ARG A 31 7.70 5.30 5.75
C ARG A 31 7.28 6.35 6.78
N SER A 32 6.15 7.02 6.53
CA SER A 32 5.64 8.18 7.27
C SER A 32 4.75 7.79 8.45
N THR A 33 4.18 6.58 8.44
CA THR A 33 3.14 6.20 9.41
C THR A 33 3.59 5.01 10.26
N LYS A 34 3.65 5.20 11.59
CA LYS A 34 3.70 4.09 12.56
C LYS A 34 2.38 3.32 12.63
N MET A 35 1.32 3.83 12.00
CA MET A 35 0.01 3.19 11.96
C MET A 35 0.04 1.97 11.04
N ARG A 36 -0.48 0.86 11.55
CA ARG A 36 -0.83 -0.32 10.76
C ARG A 36 -2.23 -0.05 10.24
N ASP A 37 -2.39 0.12 8.94
CA ASP A 37 -3.73 0.22 8.38
C ASP A 37 -4.12 -1.04 7.63
N THR A 38 -5.36 -1.48 7.82
CA THR A 38 -5.86 -2.72 7.24
C THR A 38 -6.24 -2.48 5.79
N VAL A 39 -5.67 -3.26 4.87
CA VAL A 39 -6.10 -3.25 3.48
C VAL A 39 -7.44 -3.96 3.37
N LEU A 40 -8.49 -3.26 2.94
CA LEU A 40 -9.85 -3.82 2.91
C LEU A 40 -10.13 -4.65 1.65
N ALA A 41 -9.43 -4.37 0.55
CA ALA A 41 -9.57 -5.11 -0.70
C ALA A 41 -8.31 -4.98 -1.55
N PHE A 42 -7.91 -6.10 -2.15
CA PHE A 42 -6.86 -6.20 -3.17
C PHE A 42 -7.13 -7.45 -4.01
N GLN A 43 -6.79 -7.43 -5.30
CA GLN A 43 -6.88 -8.63 -6.15
C GLN A 43 -5.64 -9.49 -5.95
N THR A 44 -5.79 -10.80 -5.71
CA THR A 44 -4.69 -11.76 -5.78
C THR A 44 -4.57 -12.28 -7.22
N GLY A 45 -3.35 -12.57 -7.66
CA GLY A 45 -3.09 -13.11 -8.99
C GLY A 45 -1.80 -13.91 -9.02
N GLU A 46 -1.68 -14.81 -9.99
CA GLU A 46 -0.47 -15.66 -10.17
C GLU A 46 0.69 -14.91 -10.83
N ALA A 47 0.46 -13.69 -11.32
CA ALA A 47 1.47 -12.85 -11.94
C ALA A 47 2.51 -12.34 -10.92
N ASP A 48 3.75 -12.16 -11.39
CA ASP A 48 4.87 -11.65 -10.57
C ASP A 48 4.61 -10.26 -9.98
N SER A 49 3.69 -9.51 -10.58
CA SER A 49 3.17 -8.28 -10.02
C SER A 49 1.74 -8.02 -10.46
N ILE A 50 1.01 -7.25 -9.65
CA ILE A 50 -0.39 -6.91 -9.87
C ILE A 50 -0.56 -5.40 -9.82
N ARG A 51 -1.48 -4.87 -10.63
CA ARG A 51 -2.00 -3.51 -10.50
C ARG A 51 -3.38 -3.62 -9.87
N THR A 52 -3.55 -3.09 -8.67
CA THR A 52 -4.81 -3.19 -7.92
C THR A 52 -5.15 -1.88 -7.24
N THR A 53 -6.43 -1.70 -6.93
CA THR A 53 -6.86 -0.67 -5.99
C THR A 53 -6.67 -1.17 -4.57
N ILE A 54 -6.14 -0.32 -3.69
CA ILE A 54 -6.05 -0.53 -2.25
C ILE A 54 -7.06 0.41 -1.60
N ARG A 55 -7.92 -0.15 -0.76
CA ARG A 55 -8.78 0.62 0.14
C ARG A 55 -8.24 0.53 1.55
N LEU A 56 -8.16 1.69 2.18
CA LEU A 56 -7.59 1.90 3.50
C LEU A 56 -8.70 2.19 4.50
N LYS A 57 -8.58 1.63 5.71
CA LYS A 57 -9.56 1.88 6.78
C LYS A 57 -9.35 3.26 7.39
N PHE A 58 -8.11 3.76 7.37
CA PHE A 58 -7.75 5.08 7.85
C PHE A 58 -6.92 5.83 6.80
N PRO A 59 -7.03 7.16 6.73
CA PRO A 59 -6.20 7.93 5.80
C PRO A 59 -4.71 7.77 6.15
N VAL A 60 -3.88 7.55 5.13
CA VAL A 60 -2.41 7.50 5.28
C VAL A 60 -1.75 8.52 4.36
N CYS A 61 -0.59 9.04 4.79
CA CYS A 61 0.23 9.92 3.96
C CYS A 61 1.03 9.10 2.94
N ILE A 62 0.61 9.11 1.67
CA ILE A 62 1.20 8.38 0.56
C ILE A 62 1.11 9.20 -0.72
N GLU A 63 2.17 9.25 -1.54
CA GLU A 63 2.20 10.07 -2.76
C GLU A 63 2.13 9.21 -4.03
N ALA A 64 1.61 9.73 -5.14
CA ALA A 64 1.63 9.05 -6.45
C ALA A 64 2.73 9.62 -7.38
N ASP A 65 3.13 10.87 -7.19
CA ASP A 65 4.13 11.52 -8.03
C ASP A 65 5.51 10.82 -7.93
N PRO A 66 6.09 10.36 -9.06
CA PRO A 66 7.42 9.74 -9.12
C PRO A 66 8.55 10.56 -8.50
N ALA A 67 8.45 11.89 -8.45
CA ALA A 67 9.44 12.76 -7.84
C ALA A 67 9.62 12.45 -6.33
N PHE A 68 8.55 11.98 -5.67
CA PHE A 68 8.54 11.68 -4.24
C PHE A 68 8.72 10.17 -3.97
N GLN A 69 9.73 9.55 -4.57
CA GLN A 69 9.95 8.09 -4.53
C GLN A 69 9.78 7.43 -3.14
N ARG A 70 10.17 8.12 -2.06
CA ARG A 70 10.06 7.62 -0.68
C ARG A 70 8.63 7.58 -0.15
N LEU A 71 7.77 8.50 -0.60
CA LEU A 71 6.36 8.57 -0.23
C LEU A 71 5.48 7.73 -1.16
N THR A 72 5.97 7.40 -2.36
CA THR A 72 5.25 6.49 -3.26
C THR A 72 5.31 5.02 -2.86
N ARG A 73 6.29 4.61 -2.06
CA ARG A 73 6.56 3.19 -1.75
C ARG A 73 5.98 2.78 -0.40
N PHE A 74 5.47 1.56 -0.33
CA PHE A 74 4.96 0.95 0.90
C PHE A 74 5.27 -0.54 0.93
N ILE A 75 5.09 -1.16 2.10
CA ILE A 75 5.16 -2.61 2.27
C ILE A 75 3.85 -3.14 2.84
N LEU A 76 3.52 -4.38 2.50
CA LEU A 76 2.42 -5.13 3.07
C LEU A 76 2.98 -6.14 4.06
N LYS A 77 2.37 -6.19 5.25
CA LYS A 77 2.73 -7.12 6.31
C LYS A 77 1.57 -8.01 6.73
N HIS A 78 1.82 -9.30 6.89
CA HIS A 78 0.88 -10.25 7.47
C HIS A 78 1.61 -11.02 8.59
N ASN A 79 1.00 -11.16 9.77
CA ASN A 79 1.62 -11.77 10.95
C ASN A 79 3.03 -11.22 11.26
N ASN A 80 3.17 -9.89 11.16
CA ASN A 80 4.43 -9.15 11.36
C ASN A 80 5.56 -9.47 10.36
N LYS A 81 5.32 -10.29 9.35
CA LYS A 81 6.24 -10.59 8.24
C LYS A 81 5.89 -9.75 7.02
N ILE A 82 6.91 -9.33 6.27
CA ILE A 82 6.72 -8.65 4.98
C ILE A 82 6.27 -9.69 3.96
N VAL A 83 5.13 -9.46 3.31
CA VAL A 83 4.56 -10.37 2.30
C VAL A 83 4.59 -9.81 0.90
N ALA A 84 4.62 -8.48 0.75
CA ALA A 84 4.81 -7.81 -0.54
C ALA A 84 5.32 -6.38 -0.33
N CYS A 85 5.82 -5.77 -1.41
CA CYS A 85 6.04 -4.35 -1.50
C CYS A 85 5.23 -3.75 -2.65
N GLY A 86 4.99 -2.45 -2.58
CA GLY A 86 4.23 -1.78 -3.62
C GLY A 86 4.57 -0.31 -3.76
N ARG A 87 4.03 0.26 -4.84
CA ARG A 87 4.14 1.66 -5.20
C ARG A 87 2.76 2.22 -5.53
N CYS A 88 2.42 3.35 -4.95
CA CYS A 88 1.25 4.13 -5.32
C CYS A 88 1.46 4.76 -6.72
N LEU A 89 0.45 4.59 -7.56
CA LEU A 89 0.40 5.11 -8.94
C LEU A 89 -0.62 6.24 -9.09
N ALA A 90 -1.66 6.24 -8.27
CA ALA A 90 -2.69 7.28 -8.26
C ALA A 90 -3.42 7.30 -6.91
N ILE A 91 -3.92 8.48 -6.52
CA ILE A 91 -4.81 8.70 -5.39
C ILE A 91 -6.20 8.99 -5.98
N LEU A 92 -7.25 8.36 -5.42
CA LEU A 92 -8.63 8.45 -5.89
C LEU A 92 -9.50 9.24 -4.92
#